data_AF-A0A7Z9UVZ4-F1
#
_entry.id   AF-A0A7Z9UVZ4-F1
#
_cell.length_a   1.000
_cell.length_b   1.000
_cell.length_c   1.000
_cell.angle_alpha   90.00
_cell.angle_beta   90.00
_cell.angle_gamma   90.00
#
_symmetry.space_group_name_H-M   'P 1'
#
loop_
_entity.id
_entity.type
_entity.pdbx_description
1 polymer ?
#
loop_
_entity_poly.entity_id
_entity_poly.type
_entity_poly.pdbx_seq_one_letter_code
_entity_poly.pdbx_strand_id
1 'polypeptide(L)'
;MIGKSPTNVLGQTTFSYDIRTDKTGTYRFSLNMGGWQHIVGPIAEIGKWTHVAGTYDGRKMVLYLKGIEVGQKPAKGKFGALTSIPGKGENQYY
;
A
#
# COMPACT_ATOMS: atom_id res chain seq x y z
N MET A 1 20.41 5.26 -2.42
CA MET A 1 19.73 3.99 -2.74
C MET A 1 18.25 4.27 -2.93
N ILE A 2 17.72 4.10 -4.14
CA ILE A 2 16.28 4.23 -4.44
C ILE A 2 15.73 2.80 -4.43
N GLY A 3 14.82 2.50 -3.50
CA GLY A 3 14.19 1.19 -3.40
C GLY A 3 13.39 0.90 -4.67
N LYS A 4 13.82 -0.10 -5.43
CA LYS A 4 12.97 -0.70 -6.47
C LYS A 4 11.88 -1.47 -5.75
N SER A 5 10.62 -1.10 -5.95
CA SER A 5 9.50 -1.95 -5.58
C SER A 5 9.73 -3.34 -6.21
N PRO A 6 9.51 -4.46 -5.50
CA PRO A 6 9.75 -5.79 -6.04
C PRO A 6 8.92 -5.99 -7.31
N THR A 7 9.58 -5.90 -8.46
CA THR A 7 8.99 -6.23 -9.75
C THR A 7 9.10 -7.75 -9.91
N ASN A 8 7.96 -8.41 -10.07
CA ASN A 8 7.79 -9.80 -10.50
C ASN A 8 7.98 -10.91 -9.44
N VAL A 9 6.88 -11.24 -8.76
CA VAL A 9 6.56 -12.63 -8.44
C VAL A 9 5.75 -13.16 -9.63
N LEU A 10 6.17 -14.28 -10.23
CA LEU A 10 5.58 -14.82 -11.46
C LEU A 10 4.05 -14.85 -11.39
N GLY A 11 3.38 -14.18 -12.34
CA GLY A 11 1.92 -14.12 -12.47
C GLY A 11 1.22 -12.92 -11.85
N GLN A 12 1.93 -11.95 -11.27
CA GLN A 12 1.32 -10.77 -10.66
C GLN A 12 1.94 -9.46 -11.17
N THR A 13 1.17 -8.74 -11.97
CA THR A 13 1.59 -7.49 -12.64
C THR A 13 1.15 -6.23 -11.89
N THR A 14 0.45 -6.34 -10.76
CA THR A 14 -0.08 -5.18 -10.02
C THR A 14 0.12 -5.31 -8.51
N PHE A 15 0.63 -4.25 -7.88
CA PHE A 15 0.56 -4.09 -6.43
C PHE A 15 -0.88 -3.72 -6.05
N SER A 16 -1.46 -4.40 -5.07
CA SER A 16 -2.81 -4.09 -4.59
C SER A 16 -2.86 -2.85 -3.69
N TYR A 17 -1.71 -2.37 -3.22
CA TYR A 17 -1.62 -1.22 -2.31
C TYR A 17 -0.26 -0.51 -2.43
N ASP A 18 -0.21 0.76 -2.01
CA ASP A 18 1.03 1.50 -1.77
C ASP A 18 0.89 2.52 -0.65
N ILE A 19 2.01 2.86 -0.02
CA ILE A 19 2.17 4.08 0.77
C ILE A 19 3.41 4.80 0.25
N ARG A 20 3.26 6.06 -0.14
CA ARG A 20 4.30 6.81 -0.85
C ARG A 20 4.14 8.32 -0.67
N THR A 21 5.14 9.06 -1.11
CA THR A 21 4.99 10.49 -1.42
C THR A 21 4.86 10.68 -2.93
N ASP A 22 4.08 11.65 -3.39
CA ASP A 22 4.07 12.04 -4.81
C ASP A 22 5.23 13.01 -5.16
N LYS A 23 5.23 13.53 -6.39
CA LYS A 23 6.28 14.45 -6.89
C LYS A 23 6.42 15.73 -6.05
N THR A 24 5.40 16.10 -5.29
CA THR A 24 5.39 17.29 -4.42
C THR A 24 5.79 16.96 -2.97
N GLY A 25 6.03 15.68 -2.66
CA GLY A 25 6.30 15.22 -1.30
C GLY A 25 5.04 14.92 -0.48
N THR A 26 3.86 14.99 -1.10
CA THR A 26 2.59 14.76 -0.40
C THR A 26 2.37 13.28 -0.11
N TYR A 27 2.08 12.94 1.15
CA TYR A 27 1.79 11.55 1.54
C TYR A 27 0.55 11.02 0.82
N ARG A 28 0.62 9.75 0.40
CA ARG A 28 -0.47 9.02 -0.22
C ARG A 28 -0.53 7.60 0.29
N PHE A 29 -1.72 7.15 0.64
CA PHE A 29 -2.03 5.74 0.88
C PHE A 29 -3.07 5.28 -0.14
N SER A 30 -2.75 4.25 -0.94
CA SER A 30 -3.60 3.79 -2.04
C SER A 30 -3.93 2.31 -1.94
N LEU A 31 -5.16 1.94 -2.33
CA LEU A 31 -5.62 0.56 -2.52
C LEU A 31 -6.22 0.41 -3.93
N ASN A 32 -5.89 -0.68 -4.62
CA ASN A 32 -6.51 -1.07 -5.88
C ASN A 32 -7.66 -2.07 -5.62
N MET A 33 -8.90 -1.63 -5.85
CA MET A 33 -10.12 -2.37 -5.54
C MET A 33 -11.01 -2.55 -6.78
N GLY A 34 -10.40 -2.83 -7.94
CA GLY A 34 -11.06 -2.69 -9.25
C GLY A 34 -11.02 -1.26 -9.81
N GLY A 35 -10.28 -0.40 -9.12
CA GLY A 35 -10.07 1.02 -9.35
C GLY A 35 -9.29 1.60 -8.18
N TRP A 36 -8.42 2.58 -8.45
CA TRP A 36 -7.56 3.14 -7.41
C TRP A 36 -8.34 4.04 -6.45
N GLN A 37 -8.37 3.64 -5.18
CA GLN A 37 -8.74 4.49 -4.05
C GLN A 37 -7.47 5.03 -3.41
N HIS A 38 -7.48 6.29 -3.00
CA HIS A 38 -6.36 6.88 -2.28
C HIS A 38 -6.81 7.93 -1.28
N ILE A 39 -6.01 8.09 -0.22
CA ILE A 39 -6.04 9.20 0.74
C ILE A 39 -4.78 10.02 0.52
N VAL A 40 -4.92 11.34 0.58
CA VAL A 40 -3.82 12.30 0.52
C VAL A 40 -3.65 12.92 1.90
N GLY A 41 -2.42 12.91 2.41
CA GLY A 41 -2.04 13.56 3.66
C GLY A 41 -1.33 14.90 3.40
N PRO A 42 -0.68 15.50 4.42
CA PRO A 42 0.15 16.69 4.23
C PRO A 42 1.45 16.40 3.46
N ILE A 43 2.21 17.45 3.13
CA ILE A 43 3.54 17.36 2.56
C ILE A 43 4.53 16.87 3.63
N ALA A 44 5.42 15.95 3.26
CA ALA A 44 6.47 15.44 4.13
C ALA A 44 7.49 16.53 4.50
N GLU A 45 7.87 16.58 5.78
CA GLU A 45 8.96 17.44 6.24
C GLU A 45 10.32 16.85 5.83
N ILE A 46 11.12 17.63 5.09
CA ILE A 46 12.44 17.20 4.62
C ILE A 46 13.41 17.05 5.81
N GLY A 47 14.20 15.97 5.80
CA GLY A 47 15.22 15.71 6.82
C GLY A 47 14.69 15.21 8.16
N LYS A 48 13.39 14.93 8.27
CA LYS A 48 12.77 14.42 9.50
C LYS A 48 12.15 13.04 9.29
N TRP A 49 12.49 12.10 10.18
CA TRP A 49 11.79 10.82 10.25
C TRP A 49 10.35 11.03 10.68
N THR A 50 9.42 10.38 9.97
CA THR A 50 7.99 10.39 10.28
C THR A 50 7.49 8.95 10.21
N HIS A 51 6.87 8.48 11.29
CA HIS A 51 6.16 7.20 11.30
C HIS A 51 4.83 7.36 10.53
N VAL A 52 4.57 6.48 9.57
CA VAL A 52 3.41 6.55 8.67
C VAL A 52 2.70 5.20 8.67
N ALA A 53 1.37 5.19 8.81
CA ALA A 53 0.57 3.96 8.73
C ALA A 53 -0.72 4.18 7.93
N GLY A 54 -1.15 3.15 7.21
CA GLY A 54 -2.45 3.11 6.53
C GLY A 54 -3.26 1.91 7.00
N THR A 55 -4.55 2.09 7.28
CA THR A 55 -5.45 1.00 7.70
C THR A 55 -6.66 0.90 6.78
N TYR A 56 -7.19 -0.31 6.63
CA TYR A 56 -8.44 -0.57 5.92
C TYR A 56 -9.26 -1.64 6.65
N ASP A 57 -10.49 -1.30 7.01
CA ASP A 57 -11.39 -2.18 7.80
C ASP A 57 -12.48 -2.88 6.96
N GLY A 58 -12.41 -2.78 5.63
CA GLY A 58 -13.45 -3.26 4.73
C GLY A 58 -14.52 -2.22 4.38
N ARG A 59 -14.53 -1.05 5.04
CA ARG A 59 -15.50 0.03 4.82
C ARG A 59 -14.86 1.41 4.69
N LYS A 60 -13.71 1.64 5.32
CA LYS A 60 -12.95 2.90 5.27
C LYS A 60 -11.45 2.66 5.23
N MET A 61 -10.77 3.53 4.49
CA MET A 61 -9.32 3.71 4.54
C MET A 61 -9.01 4.83 5.54
N VAL A 62 -7.87 4.74 6.23
CA VAL A 62 -7.36 5.80 7.12
C VAL A 62 -5.85 5.90 6.96
N LEU A 63 -5.31 7.13 6.94
CA LEU A 63 -3.89 7.45 6.94
C LEU A 63 -3.50 8.13 8.25
N TYR A 64 -2.42 7.65 8.86
CA TYR A 64 -1.87 8.18 10.11
C TYR A 64 -0.44 8.66 9.93
N LEU A 65 -0.11 9.80 10.55
CA LEU A 65 1.25 10.30 10.74
C LEU A 65 1.54 10.42 12.24
N LYS A 66 2.63 9.80 12.70
CA LYS A 66 3.03 9.77 14.12
C LYS A 66 1.87 9.31 15.05
N GLY A 67 1.01 8.41 14.55
CA GLY A 67 -0.16 7.90 15.28
C GLY A 67 -1.42 8.78 15.22
N ILE A 68 -1.36 9.95 14.59
CA ILE A 68 -2.50 10.87 14.42
C ILE A 68 -3.14 10.66 13.05
N GLU A 69 -4.47 10.55 13.00
CA GLU A 69 -5.22 10.50 11.75
C GLU A 69 -5.08 11.81 10.98
N VAL A 70 -4.64 11.73 9.72
CA VAL A 70 -4.47 12.89 8.83
C VAL A 70 -5.38 12.84 7.60
N GLY A 71 -6.11 11.75 7.42
CA GLY A 71 -7.08 11.61 6.35
C GLY A 71 -7.78 10.27 6.40
N GLN A 72 -9.04 10.26 5.95
CA GLN A 72 -9.85 9.06 5.82
C GLN A 72 -10.74 9.12 4.58
N LYS A 73 -11.12 7.96 4.07
CA LYS A 73 -12.02 7.86 2.91
C LYS A 73 -12.88 6.59 2.99
N PRO A 74 -14.20 6.68 2.81
CA PRO A 74 -15.02 5.49 2.61
C PRO A 74 -14.55 4.70 1.38
N ALA A 75 -14.34 3.40 1.55
CA ALA A 75 -13.94 2.49 0.48
C ALA A 75 -14.52 1.10 0.76
N LYS A 76 -15.21 0.52 -0.22
CA LYS A 76 -15.83 -0.81 -0.08
C LYS A 76 -15.25 -1.75 -1.13
N GLY A 77 -14.96 -2.97 -0.71
CA GLY A 77 -14.48 -4.03 -1.60
C GLY A 77 -13.25 -4.75 -1.05
N LYS A 78 -12.80 -5.75 -1.79
CA LYS A 78 -11.55 -6.44 -1.49
C LYS A 78 -10.46 -5.81 -2.36
N PHE A 79 -9.30 -5.52 -1.79
CA PHE A 79 -8.09 -5.33 -2.57
C PHE A 79 -7.42 -6.70 -2.75
N GLY A 80 -6.73 -6.92 -3.87
CA GLY A 80 -6.23 -8.24 -4.24
C GLY A 80 -5.33 -8.85 -3.16
N ALA A 81 -5.81 -9.90 -2.50
CA ALA A 81 -4.96 -10.84 -1.78
C ALA A 81 -4.39 -11.84 -2.81
N LEU A 82 -3.18 -12.33 -2.59
CA LEU A 82 -2.61 -13.41 -3.40
C LEU A 82 -3.52 -14.64 -3.28
N THR A 83 -4.42 -14.87 -4.24
CA THR A 83 -5.39 -15.98 -4.18
C THR A 83 -4.80 -17.32 -4.64
N SER A 84 -3.56 -17.34 -5.09
CA SER A 84 -2.76 -18.55 -5.21
C SER A 84 -1.31 -18.14 -5.39
N ILE A 85 -0.39 -18.74 -4.64
CA ILE A 85 1.01 -18.80 -5.05
C ILE A 85 1.03 -19.86 -6.17
N PRO A 86 1.28 -19.51 -7.45
CA PRO A 86 1.51 -20.52 -8.46
C PRO A 86 2.83 -21.20 -8.10
N GLY A 87 2.78 -22.50 -7.78
CA GLY A 87 3.99 -23.29 -7.49
C GLY A 87 4.29 -23.57 -6.01
N LYS A 88 3.27 -23.91 -5.19
CA LYS A 88 3.54 -24.84 -4.08
C LYS A 88 3.86 -26.23 -4.66
N GLY A 89 5.03 -26.35 -5.28
CA GLY A 89 5.70 -27.63 -5.47
C GLY A 89 6.12 -28.11 -4.10
N GLU A 90 5.74 -29.34 -3.79
CA GLU A 90 6.07 -30.06 -2.57
C GLU A 90 7.58 -30.02 -2.30
N ASN A 91 7.98 -29.84 -1.04
CA ASN A 91 9.33 -30.12 -0.59
C ASN A 91 9.59 -31.63 -0.80
N GLN A 92 10.21 -31.99 -1.93
CA GLN A 92 10.87 -33.29 -2.09
C GLN A 92 12.33 -33.07 -1.69
N TYR A 93 12.67 -33.49 -0.47
CA TYR A 93 14.04 -33.56 0.02
C TYR A 93 14.87 -34.49 -0.89
N TYR A 94 15.96 -34.00 -1.47
CA TYR A 94 17.30 -34.63 -1.52
C TYR A 94 18.34 -33.57 -1.86
#